data_AF-A0AAN9XSX5-F1
#
_entry.id   AF-A0AAN9XSX5-F1
#
_cell.length_a   1.000
_cell.length_b   1.000
_cell.length_c   1.000
_cell.angle_alpha   90.00
_cell.angle_beta   90.00
_cell.angle_gamma   90.00
#
_symmetry.space_group_name_H-M   'P 1'
#
loop_
_entity.id
_entity.type
_entity.pdbx_description
1 polymer ?
#
loop_
_entity_poly.entity_id
_entity_poly.type
_entity_poly.pdbx_seq_one_letter_code
_entity_poly.pdbx_strand_id
1 'polypeptide(L)'
;MHLLMASYVQSGQPEEAENVLKNLRTTGVVLDTLPYSSVIDVYLRKGDFKAGIEKLTEMKESGIEADHRIWTCFIRAASLSEGENEAIILLNALQGAGFDLPNRLLKEKSESLVSEVDPCLEGLEPAEDNAAFNLVNALVDLLWAFELRATASWVFQLAIKSIYRHDIFRKLSAGSALDGLTLWLDHMQVSAFLYNLLDAYRKSDASLQGYPESPKSVVLITGTAEYHMVSLDSTLKACLWEMGFSFLPGKTRHGVLVAKAHSLRMWLKDSPFCLDLELKDAPNLPKLNPMKLIEECFIRRGLVPTFKEITEKLEIVSPKKFSRLALLPDYQRSKTIEAYIEGRKEKLEKIKKIVDPKRLKKIRMTKKLKRRKYLREASIPNAIGNYRTFKPIGAERAT
;
A
#
# COMPACT_ATOMS: atom_id res chain seq x y z
N MET A 1 -14.85 -27.82 -8.75
CA MET A 1 -13.88 -27.46 -9.80
C MET A 1 -13.40 -26.02 -9.67
N HIS A 2 -14.28 -25.02 -9.70
CA HIS A 2 -13.93 -23.61 -9.44
C HIS A 2 -13.09 -23.42 -8.15
N LEU A 3 -13.57 -23.98 -7.02
CA LEU A 3 -12.85 -23.96 -5.74
C LEU A 3 -11.47 -24.63 -5.79
N LEU A 4 -11.30 -25.63 -6.66
CA LEU A 4 -10.09 -26.41 -6.80
C LEU A 4 -9.04 -25.62 -7.60
N MET A 5 -9.46 -24.96 -8.68
CA MET A 5 -8.61 -24.00 -9.40
C MET A 5 -8.27 -22.78 -8.55
N ALA A 6 -9.23 -22.21 -7.81
CA ALA A 6 -8.98 -21.11 -6.89
C ALA A 6 -7.97 -21.49 -5.79
N SER A 7 -8.01 -22.73 -5.30
CA SER A 7 -7.01 -23.25 -4.35
C SER A 7 -5.62 -23.32 -4.97
N TYR A 8 -5.48 -23.81 -6.21
CA TYR A 8 -4.17 -23.85 -6.89
C TYR A 8 -3.62 -22.47 -7.21
N VAL A 9 -4.50 -21.50 -7.49
CA VAL A 9 -4.11 -20.09 -7.61
C VAL A 9 -3.55 -19.55 -6.30
N GLN A 10 -4.17 -19.87 -5.17
CA GLN A 10 -3.70 -19.45 -3.85
C GLN A 10 -2.41 -20.16 -3.42
N SER A 11 -2.22 -21.44 -3.77
CA SER A 11 -1.02 -22.20 -3.44
C SER A 11 0.14 -21.99 -4.42
N GLY A 12 -0.06 -21.25 -5.53
CA GLY A 12 0.97 -21.01 -6.52
C GLY A 12 1.39 -22.28 -7.27
N GLN A 13 0.42 -23.10 -7.66
CA GLN A 13 0.61 -24.43 -8.26
C GLN A 13 0.13 -24.45 -9.72
N PRO A 14 0.96 -23.99 -10.68
CA PRO A 14 0.53 -23.81 -12.08
C PRO A 14 0.37 -25.14 -12.80
N GLU A 15 1.20 -26.15 -12.50
CA GLU A 15 1.15 -27.46 -13.15
C GLU A 15 -0.14 -28.19 -12.78
N GLU A 16 -0.54 -28.12 -11.51
CA GLU A 16 -1.78 -28.70 -11.02
C GLU A 16 -3.01 -27.98 -11.59
N ALA A 17 -2.96 -26.64 -11.67
CA ALA A 17 -4.00 -25.86 -12.34
C ALA A 17 -4.11 -26.21 -13.84
N GLU A 18 -2.98 -26.39 -14.52
CA GLU A 18 -2.95 -26.76 -15.93
C GLU A 18 -3.50 -28.18 -16.15
N ASN A 19 -3.20 -29.13 -15.26
CA ASN A 19 -3.76 -30.47 -15.31
C ASN A 19 -5.29 -30.46 -15.19
N VAL A 20 -5.85 -29.59 -14.34
CA VAL A 20 -7.30 -29.41 -14.26
C VAL A 20 -7.87 -28.83 -15.56
N LEU A 21 -7.20 -27.84 -16.16
CA LEU A 21 -7.61 -27.27 -17.45
C LEU A 21 -7.57 -28.30 -18.58
N LYS A 22 -6.53 -29.15 -18.62
CA LYS A 22 -6.41 -30.26 -19.58
C LYS A 22 -7.53 -31.28 -19.41
N ASN A 23 -7.81 -31.69 -18.17
CA ASN A 23 -8.89 -32.62 -17.86
C ASN A 23 -10.27 -32.06 -18.27
N LEU A 24 -10.48 -30.76 -18.08
CA LEU A 24 -11.70 -30.09 -18.50
C LEU A 24 -11.94 -30.21 -20.01
N ARG A 25 -10.89 -30.02 -20.82
CA ARG A 25 -10.98 -30.19 -22.27
C ARG A 25 -11.28 -31.62 -22.67
N THR A 26 -10.65 -32.60 -22.03
CA THR A 26 -10.87 -34.01 -22.37
C THR A 26 -12.26 -34.49 -21.96
N THR A 27 -12.87 -33.88 -20.94
CA THR A 27 -14.26 -34.18 -20.53
C THR A 27 -15.34 -33.59 -21.45
N GLY A 28 -14.98 -32.85 -22.51
CA GLY A 28 -15.94 -32.31 -23.48
C GLY A 28 -16.82 -31.18 -22.95
N VAL A 29 -16.47 -30.61 -21.79
CA VAL A 29 -17.16 -29.45 -21.22
C VAL A 29 -16.78 -28.21 -22.02
N VAL A 30 -17.77 -27.40 -22.41
CA VAL A 30 -17.52 -26.09 -23.04
C VAL A 30 -16.77 -25.22 -22.04
N LEU A 31 -15.52 -24.91 -22.38
CA LEU A 31 -14.67 -24.06 -21.57
C LEU A 31 -15.09 -22.60 -21.72
N ASP A 32 -15.15 -21.91 -20.59
CA ASP A 32 -15.30 -20.46 -20.50
C ASP A 32 -13.95 -19.79 -20.17
N THR A 33 -13.93 -18.48 -19.97
CA THR A 33 -12.73 -17.71 -19.63
C THR A 33 -12.17 -18.04 -18.24
N LEU A 34 -13.01 -18.46 -17.29
CA LEU A 34 -12.62 -18.65 -15.89
C LEU A 34 -11.53 -19.72 -15.64
N PRO A 35 -11.61 -20.93 -16.23
CA PRO A 35 -10.52 -21.91 -16.12
C PRO A 35 -9.18 -21.39 -16.66
N TYR A 36 -9.21 -20.66 -17.79
CA TYR A 36 -8.02 -20.02 -18.35
C TYR A 36 -7.49 -18.91 -17.46
N SER A 37 -8.36 -18.04 -16.94
CA SER A 37 -7.96 -16.93 -16.07
C SER A 37 -7.23 -17.46 -14.84
N SER A 38 -7.68 -18.58 -14.26
CA SER A 38 -7.01 -19.21 -13.13
C SER A 38 -5.58 -19.66 -13.46
N VAL A 39 -5.40 -20.39 -14.57
CA VAL A 39 -4.07 -20.88 -14.98
C VAL A 39 -3.13 -19.72 -15.35
N ILE A 40 -3.63 -18.76 -16.13
CA ILE A 40 -2.90 -17.54 -16.51
C ILE A 40 -2.47 -16.78 -15.24
N ASP A 41 -3.37 -16.60 -14.28
CA ASP A 41 -3.09 -15.87 -13.04
C ASP A 41 -1.90 -16.47 -12.28
N VAL A 42 -1.80 -17.81 -12.22
CA VAL A 42 -0.70 -18.49 -11.52
C VAL A 42 0.63 -18.31 -12.25
N TYR A 43 0.68 -18.50 -13.56
CA TYR A 43 1.90 -18.31 -14.35
C TYR A 43 2.40 -16.87 -14.25
N LEU A 44 1.50 -15.90 -14.41
CA LEU A 44 1.84 -14.49 -14.33
C LEU A 44 2.34 -14.09 -12.93
N ARG A 45 1.72 -14.60 -11.84
CA ARG A 45 2.21 -14.39 -10.46
C ARG A 45 3.62 -14.95 -10.22
N LYS A 46 3.97 -16.04 -10.90
CA LYS A 46 5.31 -16.64 -10.82
C LYS A 46 6.36 -15.91 -11.67
N GLY A 47 5.94 -14.93 -12.48
CA GLY A 47 6.81 -14.24 -13.42
C GLY A 47 7.04 -15.02 -14.72
N ASP A 48 6.33 -16.13 -14.95
CA ASP A 48 6.39 -16.86 -16.22
C ASP A 48 5.43 -16.22 -17.23
N PHE A 49 5.83 -15.04 -17.71
CA PHE A 49 5.04 -14.25 -18.66
C PHE A 49 4.87 -14.97 -20.00
N LYS A 50 5.86 -15.77 -20.39
CA LYS A 50 5.81 -16.53 -21.64
C LYS A 50 4.68 -17.56 -21.58
N ALA A 51 4.65 -18.42 -20.55
CA ALA A 51 3.59 -19.39 -20.39
C ALA A 51 2.22 -18.72 -20.25
N GLY A 52 2.11 -17.61 -19.53
CA GLY A 52 0.87 -16.83 -19.42
C GLY A 52 0.34 -16.33 -20.78
N ILE A 53 1.22 -15.78 -21.62
CA ILE A 53 0.87 -15.31 -22.98
C ILE A 53 0.54 -16.46 -23.92
N GLU A 54 1.25 -17.58 -23.83
CA GLU A 54 0.95 -18.81 -24.57
C GLU A 54 -0.48 -19.30 -24.24
N LYS A 55 -0.86 -19.30 -22.95
CA LYS A 55 -2.24 -19.65 -22.53
C LYS A 55 -3.30 -18.67 -23.00
N LEU A 56 -2.99 -17.38 -23.06
CA LEU A 56 -3.89 -16.38 -23.67
C LEU A 56 -4.10 -16.67 -25.16
N THR A 57 -3.04 -17.05 -25.86
CA THR A 57 -3.09 -17.35 -27.31
C THR A 57 -3.90 -18.62 -27.55
N GLU A 58 -3.65 -19.67 -26.77
CA GLU A 58 -4.39 -20.94 -26.81
C GLU A 58 -5.89 -20.76 -26.53
N MET A 59 -6.25 -19.88 -25.59
CA MET A 59 -7.63 -19.51 -25.31
C MET A 59 -8.30 -18.88 -26.54
N LYS A 60 -7.63 -17.93 -27.20
CA LYS A 60 -8.13 -17.27 -28.42
C LYS A 60 -8.26 -18.24 -29.59
N GLU A 61 -7.29 -19.14 -29.78
CA GLU A 61 -7.34 -20.19 -30.81
C GLU A 61 -8.50 -21.16 -30.58
N SER A 62 -8.90 -21.35 -29.33
CA SER A 62 -10.08 -22.12 -28.94
C SER A 62 -11.40 -21.36 -29.16
N GLY A 63 -11.36 -20.14 -29.72
CA GLY A 63 -12.53 -19.30 -29.98
C GLY A 63 -13.08 -18.59 -28.74
N ILE A 64 -12.34 -18.56 -27.63
CA ILE A 64 -12.77 -17.92 -26.38
C ILE A 64 -12.15 -16.52 -26.32
N GLU A 65 -13.00 -15.50 -26.23
CA GLU A 65 -12.56 -14.11 -26.14
C GLU A 65 -12.10 -13.74 -24.73
N ALA A 66 -11.13 -12.84 -24.64
CA ALA A 66 -10.62 -12.36 -23.36
C ALA A 66 -11.63 -11.43 -22.70
N ASP A 67 -12.02 -11.74 -21.47
CA ASP A 67 -12.92 -10.94 -20.65
C ASP A 67 -12.15 -10.14 -19.57
N HIS A 68 -12.91 -9.44 -18.72
CA HIS A 68 -12.40 -8.67 -17.60
C HIS A 68 -11.49 -9.47 -16.64
N ARG A 69 -11.67 -10.79 -16.49
CA ARG A 69 -10.82 -11.61 -15.62
C ARG A 69 -9.43 -11.71 -16.21
N ILE A 70 -9.34 -11.98 -17.52
CA ILE A 70 -8.09 -12.02 -18.26
C ILE A 70 -7.41 -10.65 -18.26
N TRP A 71 -8.16 -9.58 -18.56
CA TRP A 71 -7.62 -8.22 -18.56
C TRP A 71 -6.99 -7.87 -17.21
N THR A 72 -7.71 -8.14 -16.13
CA THR A 72 -7.23 -7.90 -14.76
C THR A 72 -5.96 -8.69 -14.45
N CYS A 73 -5.85 -9.96 -14.85
CA CYS A 73 -4.65 -10.78 -14.64
C CYS A 73 -3.40 -10.15 -15.27
N PHE A 74 -3.51 -9.72 -16.53
CA PHE A 74 -2.40 -9.12 -17.27
C PHE A 74 -2.00 -7.75 -16.75
N ILE A 75 -2.97 -6.87 -16.48
CA ILE A 75 -2.72 -5.52 -15.92
C ILE A 75 -2.02 -5.63 -14.57
N ARG A 76 -2.47 -6.56 -13.73
CA ARG A 76 -1.88 -6.79 -12.41
C ARG A 76 -0.45 -7.35 -12.51
N ALA A 77 -0.21 -8.29 -13.43
CA ALA A 77 1.14 -8.78 -13.69
C ALA A 77 2.07 -7.66 -14.18
N ALA A 78 1.58 -6.78 -15.05
CA ALA A 78 2.32 -5.60 -15.50
C ALA A 78 2.60 -4.61 -14.35
N SER A 79 1.67 -4.43 -13.40
CA SER A 79 1.92 -3.58 -12.22
C SER A 79 3.01 -4.13 -11.28
N LEU A 80 3.24 -5.44 -11.31
CA LEU A 80 4.21 -6.14 -10.47
C LEU A 80 5.53 -6.42 -11.20
N SER A 81 5.66 -6.04 -12.48
CA SER A 81 6.89 -6.28 -13.25
C SER A 81 8.07 -5.51 -12.68
N GLU A 82 9.30 -5.98 -12.94
CA GLU A 82 10.49 -5.32 -12.42
C GLU A 82 10.83 -4.05 -13.20
N GLY A 83 10.46 -4.01 -14.48
CA GLY A 83 10.69 -2.86 -15.35
C GLY A 83 9.64 -2.69 -16.43
N GLU A 84 9.83 -1.61 -17.19
CA GLU A 84 8.91 -1.16 -18.23
C GLU A 84 8.78 -2.17 -19.37
N ASN A 85 9.88 -2.79 -19.81
CA ASN A 85 9.86 -3.72 -20.95
C ASN A 85 8.91 -4.91 -20.72
N GLU A 86 8.98 -5.51 -19.53
CA GLU A 86 8.14 -6.64 -19.14
C GLU A 86 6.65 -6.25 -19.09
N ALA A 87 6.35 -5.10 -18.49
CA ALA A 87 4.98 -4.56 -18.48
C ALA A 87 4.48 -4.30 -19.89
N ILE A 88 5.27 -3.66 -20.76
CA ILE A 88 4.89 -3.39 -22.15
C ILE A 88 4.63 -4.69 -22.91
N ILE A 89 5.42 -5.75 -22.70
CA ILE A 89 5.18 -7.06 -23.32
C ILE A 89 3.80 -7.61 -22.92
N LEU A 90 3.49 -7.59 -21.62
CA LEU A 90 2.19 -8.05 -21.10
C LEU A 90 1.02 -7.22 -21.62
N LEU A 91 1.17 -5.88 -21.67
CA LEU A 91 0.12 -4.99 -22.16
C LEU A 91 -0.06 -5.06 -23.67
N ASN A 92 1.01 -5.30 -24.44
CA ASN A 92 0.91 -5.54 -25.88
C ASN A 92 0.22 -6.87 -26.18
N ALA A 93 0.44 -7.92 -25.38
CA ALA A 93 -0.30 -9.17 -25.50
C ALA A 93 -1.80 -8.98 -25.25
N LEU A 94 -2.14 -8.17 -24.24
CA LEU A 94 -3.52 -7.80 -23.92
C LEU A 94 -4.16 -6.94 -25.03
N GLN A 95 -3.42 -6.00 -25.60
CA GLN A 95 -3.84 -5.23 -26.78
C GLN A 95 -4.11 -6.15 -27.97
N GLY A 96 -3.24 -7.14 -28.23
CA GLY A 96 -3.47 -8.16 -29.25
C GLY A 96 -4.69 -9.04 -28.97
N ALA A 97 -5.20 -9.07 -27.73
CA ALA A 97 -6.44 -9.74 -27.34
C ALA A 97 -7.66 -8.81 -27.36
N GLY A 98 -7.53 -7.57 -27.83
CA GLY A 98 -8.63 -6.63 -28.02
C GLY A 98 -8.82 -5.61 -26.90
N PHE A 99 -7.92 -5.52 -25.92
CA PHE A 99 -8.01 -4.55 -24.83
C PHE A 99 -6.73 -3.69 -24.72
N ASP A 100 -6.78 -2.46 -25.25
CA ASP A 100 -5.62 -1.58 -25.40
C ASP A 100 -5.54 -0.45 -24.34
N LEU A 101 -6.64 -0.20 -23.62
CA LEU A 101 -6.80 0.89 -22.66
C LEU A 101 -5.61 1.04 -21.68
N PRO A 102 -5.08 -0.02 -21.04
CA PRO A 102 -3.96 0.14 -20.11
C PRO A 102 -2.67 0.62 -20.79
N ASN A 103 -2.44 0.21 -22.06
CA ASN A 103 -1.25 0.62 -22.82
C ASN A 103 -1.33 2.11 -23.19
N ARG A 104 -2.53 2.58 -23.57
CA ARG A 104 -2.80 3.99 -23.87
C ARG A 104 -2.67 4.86 -22.61
N LEU A 105 -3.23 4.41 -21.48
CA LEU A 105 -3.12 5.12 -20.19
C LEU A 105 -1.66 5.33 -19.77
N LEU A 106 -0.76 4.36 -20.00
CA LEU A 106 0.67 4.52 -19.70
C LEU A 106 1.40 5.50 -20.62
N LYS A 107 1.07 5.51 -21.92
CA LYS A 107 1.83 6.22 -22.96
C LYS A 107 1.35 7.66 -23.19
N GLU A 108 0.03 7.84 -23.24
CA GLU A 108 -0.58 9.09 -23.72
C GLU A 108 -0.87 10.09 -22.59
N LYS A 109 -0.95 9.64 -21.32
CA LYS A 109 -1.05 10.45 -20.09
C LYS A 109 -2.05 11.62 -20.18
N SER A 110 -3.21 11.39 -20.79
CA SER A 110 -4.20 12.44 -21.00
C SER A 110 -5.45 12.23 -20.14
N GLU A 111 -5.95 13.32 -19.57
CA GLU A 111 -7.17 13.32 -18.74
C GLU A 111 -8.39 12.84 -19.54
N SER A 112 -8.43 13.13 -20.85
CA SER A 112 -9.49 12.64 -21.75
C SER A 112 -9.55 11.12 -21.83
N LEU A 113 -8.43 10.40 -21.73
CA LEU A 113 -8.43 8.93 -21.74
C LEU A 113 -9.01 8.33 -20.49
N VAL A 114 -8.91 9.03 -19.35
CA VAL A 114 -9.50 8.56 -18.11
C VAL A 114 -11.02 8.45 -18.23
N SER A 115 -11.66 9.29 -19.04
CA SER A 115 -13.09 9.16 -19.33
C SER A 115 -13.45 7.90 -20.13
N GLU A 116 -12.52 7.26 -20.85
CA GLU A 116 -12.76 5.96 -21.51
C GLU A 116 -12.87 4.81 -20.49
N VAL A 117 -12.44 5.03 -19.24
CA VAL A 117 -12.62 4.06 -18.16
C VAL A 117 -14.09 3.93 -17.77
N ASP A 118 -14.87 5.02 -17.78
CA ASP A 118 -16.30 4.99 -17.38
C ASP A 118 -17.13 4.00 -18.24
N PRO A 119 -17.15 4.10 -19.59
CA PRO A 119 -17.87 3.14 -20.43
C PRO A 119 -17.37 1.69 -20.27
N CYS A 120 -16.07 1.51 -20.00
CA CYS A 120 -15.52 0.18 -19.73
C CYS A 120 -16.10 -0.40 -18.43
N LEU A 121 -16.28 0.42 -17.38
CA LEU A 121 -16.87 -0.01 -16.12
C LEU A 121 -18.38 -0.22 -16.22
N GLU A 122 -19.10 0.63 -16.97
CA GLU A 122 -20.52 0.44 -17.26
C GLU A 122 -20.77 -0.89 -17.97
N GLY A 123 -19.92 -1.26 -18.93
CA GLY A 123 -19.96 -2.57 -19.59
C GLY A 123 -19.72 -3.76 -18.66
N LEU A 124 -19.17 -3.53 -17.47
CA LEU A 124 -18.92 -4.55 -16.44
C LEU A 124 -19.96 -4.56 -15.32
N GLU A 125 -20.92 -3.64 -15.29
CA GLU A 125 -22.04 -3.69 -14.34
C GLU A 125 -22.88 -4.98 -14.44
N PRO A 126 -23.10 -5.58 -15.63
CA PRO A 126 -23.80 -6.87 -15.75
C PRO A 126 -22.93 -8.06 -15.35
N ALA A 127 -21.61 -7.88 -15.20
CA ALA A 127 -20.68 -8.95 -14.81
C ALA A 127 -20.73 -9.20 -13.30
N GLU A 128 -19.96 -10.19 -12.81
CA GLU A 128 -19.90 -10.53 -11.38
C GLU A 128 -19.68 -9.29 -10.47
N ASP A 129 -20.23 -9.32 -9.25
CA ASP A 129 -20.27 -8.22 -8.27
C ASP A 129 -18.92 -7.50 -7.97
N ASN A 130 -17.78 -8.04 -8.41
CA ASN A 130 -16.45 -7.45 -8.21
C ASN A 130 -15.64 -7.23 -9.51
N ALA A 131 -16.21 -7.42 -10.70
CA ALA A 131 -15.50 -7.30 -11.97
C ALA A 131 -14.90 -5.91 -12.19
N ALA A 132 -15.75 -4.88 -12.21
CA ALA A 132 -15.36 -3.48 -12.35
C ALA A 132 -14.38 -3.06 -11.23
N PHE A 133 -14.65 -3.51 -10.01
CA PHE A 133 -13.82 -3.26 -8.84
C PHE A 133 -12.37 -3.75 -9.00
N ASN A 134 -12.20 -5.01 -9.42
CA ASN A 134 -10.87 -5.63 -9.59
C ASN A 134 -10.09 -4.97 -10.73
N LEU A 135 -10.77 -4.61 -11.81
CA LEU A 135 -10.16 -3.92 -12.95
C LEU A 135 -9.64 -2.53 -12.54
N VAL A 136 -10.45 -1.73 -11.84
CA VAL A 136 -10.02 -0.41 -11.34
C VAL A 136 -8.78 -0.54 -10.45
N ASN A 137 -8.80 -1.46 -9.49
CA ASN A 137 -7.66 -1.69 -8.61
C ASN A 137 -6.39 -2.06 -9.39
N ALA A 138 -6.51 -2.94 -10.40
CA ALA A 138 -5.38 -3.30 -11.24
C ALA A 138 -4.85 -2.12 -12.07
N LEU A 139 -5.74 -1.31 -12.65
CA LEU A 139 -5.36 -0.11 -13.40
C LEU A 139 -4.65 0.92 -12.51
N VAL A 140 -5.19 1.17 -11.32
CA VAL A 140 -4.58 2.10 -10.36
C VAL A 140 -3.22 1.59 -9.89
N ASP A 141 -3.09 0.30 -9.56
CA ASP A 141 -1.81 -0.31 -9.19
C ASP A 141 -0.78 -0.20 -10.33
N LEU A 142 -1.20 -0.41 -11.59
CA LEU A 142 -0.34 -0.25 -12.76
C LEU A 142 0.17 1.19 -12.89
N LEU A 143 -0.73 2.17 -12.76
CA LEU A 143 -0.36 3.58 -12.85
C LEU A 143 0.59 4.00 -11.71
N TRP A 144 0.37 3.48 -10.50
CA TRP A 144 1.29 3.66 -9.37
C TRP A 144 2.66 3.04 -9.60
N ALA A 145 2.72 1.84 -10.17
CA ALA A 145 3.96 1.14 -10.50
C ALA A 145 4.83 1.90 -11.50
N PHE A 146 4.23 2.77 -12.32
CA PHE A 146 4.94 3.58 -13.33
C PHE A 146 4.91 5.09 -13.05
N GLU A 147 4.63 5.48 -11.81
CA GLU A 147 4.64 6.87 -11.33
C GLU A 147 3.68 7.83 -12.05
N LEU A 148 2.56 7.31 -12.55
CA LEU A 148 1.48 8.10 -13.13
C LEU A 148 0.41 8.40 -12.07
N ARG A 149 0.82 9.15 -11.03
CA ARG A 149 0.02 9.42 -9.82
C ARG A 149 -1.19 10.32 -10.07
N ALA A 150 -1.10 11.29 -10.98
CA ALA A 150 -2.23 12.15 -11.35
C ALA A 150 -3.30 11.33 -12.07
N THR A 151 -2.87 10.55 -13.07
CA THR A 151 -3.75 9.68 -13.84
C THR A 151 -4.40 8.61 -12.95
N ALA A 152 -3.63 7.99 -12.03
CA ALA A 152 -4.13 7.05 -11.04
C ALA A 152 -5.23 7.66 -10.16
N SER A 153 -4.98 8.87 -9.65
CA SER A 153 -5.94 9.63 -8.86
C SER A 153 -7.24 9.93 -9.61
N TRP A 154 -7.17 10.31 -10.89
CA TRP A 154 -8.38 10.54 -11.69
C TRP A 154 -9.19 9.25 -11.87
N VAL A 155 -8.55 8.12 -12.18
CA VAL A 155 -9.20 6.81 -12.28
C VAL A 155 -9.85 6.42 -10.94
N PHE A 156 -9.14 6.64 -9.84
CA PHE A 156 -9.66 6.37 -8.50
C PHE A 156 -10.88 7.24 -8.14
N GLN A 157 -10.84 8.54 -8.44
CA GLN A 157 -11.96 9.47 -8.21
C GLN A 157 -13.20 9.13 -9.03
N LEU A 158 -13.01 8.69 -10.27
CA LEU A 158 -14.06 8.20 -11.15
C LEU A 158 -14.74 6.97 -10.54
N ALA A 159 -13.95 6.00 -10.09
CA ALA A 159 -14.47 4.81 -9.42
C ALA A 159 -15.13 5.07 -8.05
N ILE A 160 -14.80 6.16 -7.35
CA ILE A 160 -15.51 6.54 -6.11
C ILE A 160 -16.98 6.86 -6.38
N LYS A 161 -17.29 7.48 -7.52
CA LYS A 161 -18.65 7.92 -7.86
C LYS A 161 -19.56 6.75 -8.23
N SER A 162 -19.01 5.71 -8.85
CA SER A 162 -19.75 4.54 -9.36
C SER A 162 -19.62 3.32 -8.45
N ILE A 163 -18.39 2.88 -8.16
CA ILE A 163 -18.08 1.54 -7.64
C ILE A 163 -17.87 1.50 -6.11
N TYR A 164 -17.16 2.48 -5.53
CA TYR A 164 -16.77 2.40 -4.11
C TYR A 164 -17.85 2.85 -3.09
N ARG A 165 -19.13 2.91 -3.47
CA ARG A 165 -20.20 3.60 -2.71
C ARG A 165 -20.40 3.14 -1.26
N HIS A 166 -20.11 1.89 -0.90
CA HIS A 166 -20.51 1.34 0.42
C HIS A 166 -19.42 0.62 1.25
N ASP A 167 -18.20 0.39 0.77
CA ASP A 167 -17.17 -0.30 1.57
C ASP A 167 -15.72 0.03 1.12
N ILE A 168 -15.44 1.33 0.99
CA ILE A 168 -14.21 1.88 0.39
C ILE A 168 -12.95 1.17 0.89
N PHE A 169 -12.71 1.05 2.20
CA PHE A 169 -11.40 0.58 2.72
C PHE A 169 -11.24 -0.93 2.89
N ARG A 170 -12.27 -1.75 2.62
CA ARG A 170 -12.23 -3.20 2.89
C ARG A 170 -11.73 -4.06 1.72
N LYS A 171 -11.62 -3.49 0.53
CA LYS A 171 -11.22 -4.25 -0.67
C LYS A 171 -10.17 -3.55 -1.55
N LEU A 172 -9.70 -2.35 -1.20
CA LEU A 172 -8.77 -1.59 -2.07
C LEU A 172 -7.50 -2.38 -2.34
N SER A 173 -6.91 -2.11 -3.49
CA SER A 173 -5.51 -2.42 -3.72
C SER A 173 -4.60 -1.39 -3.05
N ALA A 174 -3.31 -1.70 -3.02
CA ALA A 174 -2.31 -0.82 -2.43
C ALA A 174 -2.25 0.55 -3.13
N GLY A 175 -2.27 0.60 -4.46
CA GLY A 175 -2.29 1.85 -5.23
C GLY A 175 -3.53 2.68 -4.89
N SER A 176 -4.73 2.08 -4.96
CA SER A 176 -5.98 2.77 -4.63
C SER A 176 -6.01 3.28 -3.19
N ALA A 177 -5.43 2.53 -2.25
CA ALA A 177 -5.30 2.97 -0.86
C ALA A 177 -4.31 4.13 -0.71
N LEU A 178 -3.22 4.14 -1.48
CA LEU A 178 -2.25 5.24 -1.51
C LEU A 178 -2.84 6.50 -2.15
N ASP A 179 -3.63 6.39 -3.22
CA ASP A 179 -4.38 7.53 -3.78
C ASP A 179 -5.37 8.10 -2.77
N GLY A 180 -6.17 7.23 -2.13
CA GLY A 180 -7.10 7.65 -1.09
C GLY A 180 -6.41 8.35 0.08
N LEU A 181 -5.25 7.83 0.52
CA LEU A 181 -4.44 8.46 1.56
C LEU A 181 -3.88 9.81 1.11
N THR A 182 -3.36 9.89 -0.11
CA THR A 182 -2.69 11.09 -0.64
C THR A 182 -3.70 12.21 -0.88
N LEU A 183 -4.84 11.91 -1.52
CA LEU A 183 -5.95 12.86 -1.69
C LEU A 183 -6.49 13.35 -0.35
N TRP A 184 -6.60 12.47 0.63
CA TRP A 184 -7.04 12.86 1.96
C TRP A 184 -6.03 13.76 2.67
N LEU A 185 -4.72 13.47 2.54
CA LEU A 185 -3.66 14.32 3.10
C LEU A 185 -3.59 15.69 2.39
N ASP A 186 -3.74 15.73 1.08
CA ASP A 186 -3.77 16.96 0.28
C ASP A 186 -4.96 17.85 0.67
N HIS A 187 -6.17 17.28 0.76
CA HIS A 187 -7.35 18.00 1.26
C HIS A 187 -7.12 18.56 2.68
N MET A 188 -6.45 17.80 3.56
CA MET A 188 -6.09 18.27 4.89
C MET A 188 -5.03 19.38 4.87
N GLN A 189 -4.10 19.36 3.92
CA GLN A 189 -3.07 20.39 3.74
C GLN A 189 -3.67 21.69 3.24
N VAL A 190 -4.51 21.64 2.20
CA VAL A 190 -5.24 22.79 1.66
C VAL A 190 -6.16 23.38 2.72
N SER A 191 -6.91 22.54 3.45
CA SER A 191 -7.71 22.99 4.58
C SER A 191 -6.86 23.67 5.65
N ALA A 192 -5.74 23.06 6.06
CA ALA A 192 -4.84 23.63 7.06
C ALA A 192 -4.21 24.97 6.61
N PHE A 193 -3.91 25.13 5.32
CA PHE A 193 -3.41 26.34 4.69
C PHE A 193 -4.48 27.43 4.67
N LEU A 194 -5.70 27.13 4.19
CA LEU A 194 -6.86 28.03 4.23
C LEU A 194 -7.19 28.46 5.67
N TYR A 195 -7.18 27.55 6.63
CA TYR A 195 -7.34 27.88 8.05
C TYR A 195 -6.21 28.78 8.57
N ASN A 196 -4.98 28.63 8.10
CA ASN A 196 -3.86 29.51 8.50
C ASN A 196 -3.98 30.89 7.85
N LEU A 197 -4.45 30.96 6.60
CA LEU A 197 -4.66 32.20 5.87
C LEU A 197 -5.84 32.97 6.47
N LEU A 198 -6.92 32.27 6.82
CA LEU A 198 -8.04 32.80 7.59
C LEU A 198 -7.65 33.17 9.03
N ASP A 199 -6.81 32.40 9.72
CA ASP A 199 -6.30 32.76 11.07
C ASP A 199 -5.34 33.95 11.02
N ALA A 200 -4.55 34.09 9.95
CA ALA A 200 -3.70 35.26 9.71
C ALA A 200 -4.54 36.51 9.38
N TYR A 201 -5.58 36.35 8.55
CA TYR A 201 -6.54 37.42 8.21
C TYR A 201 -7.45 37.80 9.40
N ARG A 202 -7.78 36.85 10.28
CA ARG A 202 -8.58 37.06 11.49
C ARG A 202 -7.75 37.55 12.69
N LYS A 203 -6.43 37.34 12.68
CA LYS A 203 -5.53 38.02 13.62
C LYS A 203 -5.35 39.51 13.31
N SER A 204 -5.59 39.93 12.06
CA SER A 204 -5.78 41.35 11.73
C SER A 204 -7.17 41.89 12.08
N ASP A 205 -8.22 41.04 12.08
CA ASP A 205 -9.58 41.40 12.51
C ASP A 205 -10.01 40.62 13.77
N ALA A 206 -9.50 41.05 14.92
CA ALA A 206 -9.85 40.52 16.23
C ALA A 206 -11.28 40.93 16.65
N SER A 207 -12.34 40.23 16.23
CA SER A 207 -13.64 40.33 16.94
C SER A 207 -14.67 39.22 16.74
N LEU A 208 -14.64 38.39 15.70
CA LEU A 208 -15.74 37.42 15.49
C LEU A 208 -15.43 36.05 16.07
N GLN A 209 -15.95 35.71 17.27
CA GLN A 209 -16.29 34.34 17.69
C GLN A 209 -17.40 33.79 16.76
N GLY A 210 -17.57 32.51 16.43
CA GLY A 210 -16.93 31.25 16.73
C GLY A 210 -17.43 30.22 15.70
N TYR A 211 -16.57 29.32 15.21
CA TYR A 211 -16.90 28.13 14.38
C TYR A 211 -15.64 27.24 14.25
N PRO A 212 -15.82 25.94 13.96
CA PRO A 212 -15.67 24.87 14.95
C PRO A 212 -14.22 24.67 15.41
N GLU A 213 -14.03 24.26 16.68
CA GLU A 213 -12.72 23.79 17.15
C GLU A 213 -12.22 22.67 16.23
N SER A 214 -11.00 22.81 15.70
CA SER A 214 -10.36 21.73 14.95
C SER A 214 -10.44 20.42 15.75
N PRO A 215 -10.79 19.28 15.14
CA PRO A 215 -11.01 18.04 15.87
C PRO A 215 -9.79 17.70 16.73
N LYS A 216 -10.01 17.28 17.98
CA LYS A 216 -8.90 17.00 18.93
C LYS A 216 -7.94 15.91 18.42
N SER A 217 -8.46 14.99 17.62
CA SER A 217 -7.70 13.91 16.97
C SER A 217 -8.33 13.55 15.64
N VAL A 218 -7.49 13.08 14.73
CA VAL A 218 -7.86 12.58 13.41
C VAL A 218 -7.62 11.06 13.41
N VAL A 219 -8.59 10.31 12.91
CA VAL A 219 -8.55 8.84 12.83
C VAL A 219 -8.52 8.46 11.36
N LEU A 220 -7.46 7.77 10.96
CA LEU A 220 -7.33 7.12 9.67
C LEU A 220 -7.67 5.65 9.86
N ILE A 221 -8.65 5.14 9.11
CA ILE A 221 -9.01 3.73 9.13
C ILE A 221 -8.36 3.11 7.90
N THR A 222 -7.25 2.39 8.11
CA THR A 222 -6.49 1.70 7.06
C THR A 222 -7.16 0.39 6.64
N GLY A 223 -8.02 -0.17 7.49
CA GLY A 223 -8.59 -1.50 7.30
C GLY A 223 -7.57 -2.61 7.58
N THR A 224 -7.98 -3.87 7.44
CA THR A 224 -7.11 -5.05 7.54
C THR A 224 -7.23 -5.91 6.28
N ALA A 225 -7.60 -5.28 5.16
CA ALA A 225 -7.82 -6.01 3.93
C ALA A 225 -6.48 -6.49 3.36
N GLU A 226 -6.53 -7.69 2.80
CA GLU A 226 -5.47 -8.24 1.97
C GLU A 226 -6.03 -8.35 0.55
N TYR A 227 -5.36 -7.70 -0.40
CA TYR A 227 -5.68 -7.80 -1.82
C TYR A 227 -4.55 -8.55 -2.51
N HIS A 228 -4.83 -9.76 -3.00
CA HIS A 228 -3.88 -10.60 -3.71
C HIS A 228 -2.52 -10.79 -3.00
N MET A 229 -2.55 -11.11 -1.69
CA MET A 229 -1.36 -11.29 -0.83
C MET A 229 -0.57 -10.01 -0.57
N VAL A 230 -1.19 -8.85 -0.78
CA VAL A 230 -0.66 -7.56 -0.36
C VAL A 230 -1.54 -7.03 0.77
N SER A 231 -0.93 -6.76 1.92
CA SER A 231 -1.63 -6.17 3.07
C SER A 231 -1.72 -4.64 2.90
N LEU A 232 -2.95 -4.12 2.94
CA LEU A 232 -3.18 -2.67 2.91
C LEU A 232 -2.63 -1.99 4.14
N ASP A 233 -2.84 -2.60 5.30
CA ASP A 233 -2.41 -2.05 6.58
C ASP A 233 -0.89 -1.93 6.64
N SER A 234 -0.15 -2.95 6.20
CA SER A 234 1.32 -2.90 6.14
C SER A 234 1.80 -1.83 5.17
N THR A 235 1.20 -1.76 3.97
CA THR A 235 1.59 -0.83 2.90
C THR A 235 1.35 0.63 3.29
N LEU A 236 0.16 0.95 3.81
CA LEU A 236 -0.18 2.30 4.27
C LEU A 236 0.69 2.72 5.46
N LYS A 237 0.95 1.79 6.38
CA LYS A 237 1.86 2.05 7.51
C LYS A 237 3.29 2.29 7.04
N ALA A 238 3.81 1.49 6.11
CA ALA A 238 5.14 1.67 5.54
C ALA A 238 5.24 3.05 4.90
N CYS A 239 4.29 3.42 4.03
CA CYS A 239 4.25 4.74 3.39
C CYS A 239 4.21 5.89 4.40
N LEU A 240 3.31 5.83 5.39
CA LEU A 240 3.23 6.85 6.46
C LEU A 240 4.51 6.92 7.31
N TRP A 241 5.21 5.81 7.48
CA TRP A 241 6.45 5.78 8.26
C TRP A 241 7.68 6.21 7.47
N GLU A 242 7.75 5.95 6.15
CA GLU A 242 8.71 6.56 5.23
C GLU A 242 8.62 8.09 5.34
N MET A 243 7.39 8.60 5.30
CA MET A 243 7.02 10.01 5.51
C MET A 243 7.35 10.54 6.94
N GLY A 244 7.76 9.67 7.87
CA GLY A 244 8.10 10.04 9.24
C GLY A 244 6.89 10.37 10.13
N PHE A 245 5.70 9.93 9.71
CA PHE A 245 4.45 10.33 10.32
C PHE A 245 4.24 9.70 11.71
N SER A 246 3.54 10.42 12.60
CA SER A 246 3.33 10.06 14.01
C SER A 246 2.04 9.30 14.33
N PHE A 247 1.38 8.70 13.33
CA PHE A 247 0.13 7.97 13.52
C PHE A 247 0.41 6.81 14.49
N LEU A 248 -0.41 6.72 15.53
CA LEU A 248 -0.34 5.65 16.51
C LEU A 248 -1.45 4.65 16.21
N PRO A 249 -1.18 3.34 16.23
CA PRO A 249 -2.24 2.35 16.08
C PRO A 249 -3.31 2.55 17.16
N GLY A 250 -4.57 2.40 16.75
CA GLY A 250 -5.74 2.52 17.58
C GLY A 250 -5.72 1.51 18.72
N LYS A 251 -6.16 1.93 19.90
CA LYS A 251 -6.02 1.14 21.14
C LYS A 251 -6.90 -0.12 21.17
N THR A 252 -7.95 -0.16 20.37
CA THR A 252 -9.04 -1.15 20.48
C THR A 252 -9.32 -1.92 19.19
N ARG A 253 -8.81 -1.47 18.04
CA ARG A 253 -9.11 -2.06 16.73
C ARG A 253 -7.86 -2.06 15.83
N HIS A 254 -7.55 -3.21 15.24
CA HIS A 254 -6.57 -3.33 14.16
C HIS A 254 -7.06 -2.58 12.92
N GLY A 255 -6.13 -2.09 12.08
CA GLY A 255 -6.47 -1.30 10.90
C GLY A 255 -6.97 0.13 11.19
N VAL A 256 -6.68 0.65 12.39
CA VAL A 256 -7.00 2.03 12.77
C VAL A 256 -5.72 2.74 13.20
N LEU A 257 -5.48 3.93 12.67
CA LEU A 257 -4.37 4.81 12.95
C LEU A 257 -4.91 6.15 13.48
N VAL A 258 -4.38 6.65 14.60
CA VAL A 258 -4.86 7.86 15.27
C VAL A 258 -3.73 8.88 15.41
N ALA A 259 -3.98 10.13 15.01
CA ALA A 259 -3.07 11.25 15.22
C ALA A 259 -3.78 12.41 15.92
N LYS A 260 -3.02 13.23 16.65
CA LYS A 260 -3.54 14.51 17.15
C LYS A 260 -3.57 15.49 15.99
N ALA A 261 -4.66 16.25 15.82
CA ALA A 261 -4.79 17.18 14.70
C ALA A 261 -3.67 18.23 14.67
N HIS A 262 -3.27 18.76 15.82
CA HIS A 262 -2.14 19.68 15.90
C HIS A 262 -0.81 19.04 15.41
N SER A 263 -0.56 17.77 15.74
CA SER A 263 0.65 17.07 15.28
C SER A 263 0.62 16.76 13.79
N LEU A 264 -0.55 16.43 13.23
CA LEU A 264 -0.76 16.27 11.79
C LEU A 264 -0.50 17.59 11.06
N ARG A 265 -1.07 18.70 11.56
CA ARG A 265 -0.92 20.04 10.95
C ARG A 265 0.54 20.52 10.95
N MET A 266 1.25 20.35 12.06
CA MET A 266 2.67 20.72 12.13
C MET A 266 3.51 19.85 11.18
N TRP A 267 3.19 18.57 11.05
CA TRP A 267 3.88 17.69 10.10
C TRP A 267 3.61 18.09 8.65
N LEU A 268 2.36 18.38 8.27
CA LEU A 268 2.01 18.83 6.91
C LEU A 268 2.74 20.14 6.53
N LYS A 269 3.09 20.97 7.52
CA LYS A 269 3.85 22.21 7.30
C LYS A 269 5.35 21.96 7.14
N ASP A 270 5.91 21.09 7.98
CA ASP A 270 7.36 20.93 8.12
C ASP A 270 7.94 19.74 7.35
N SER A 271 7.08 18.89 6.76
CA SER A 271 7.52 17.66 6.11
C SER A 271 8.12 17.94 4.73
N PRO A 272 9.34 17.46 4.44
CA PRO A 272 9.92 17.56 3.10
C PRO A 272 9.21 16.65 2.09
N PHE A 273 8.40 15.69 2.56
CA PHE A 273 7.66 14.73 1.74
C PHE A 273 6.30 15.28 1.25
N CYS A 274 5.94 16.52 1.58
CA CYS A 274 4.68 17.10 1.07
C CYS A 274 4.71 17.31 -0.46
N LEU A 275 5.90 17.41 -1.07
CA LEU A 275 6.03 17.42 -2.53
C LEU A 275 5.66 16.07 -3.16
N ASP A 276 5.84 14.96 -2.43
CA ASP A 276 5.38 13.63 -2.87
C ASP A 276 3.86 13.47 -2.75
N LEU A 277 3.16 14.41 -2.09
CA LEU A 277 1.70 14.46 -2.06
C LEU A 277 1.13 15.17 -3.30
N GLU A 278 1.96 15.88 -4.06
CA GLU A 278 1.56 16.38 -5.36
C GLU A 278 1.45 15.17 -6.29
N LEU A 279 0.22 14.68 -6.47
CA LEU A 279 -0.15 13.60 -7.38
C LEU A 279 0.15 14.02 -8.83
N LYS A 280 1.44 14.03 -9.18
CA LYS A 280 1.97 14.42 -10.48
C LYS A 280 2.49 13.18 -11.19
N ASP A 281 2.23 13.12 -12.49
CA ASP A 281 2.75 12.08 -13.35
C ASP A 281 4.23 12.32 -13.62
N ALA A 282 5.03 11.25 -13.59
CA ALA A 282 6.40 11.29 -14.07
C ALA A 282 6.41 11.67 -15.56
N PRO A 283 7.33 12.53 -16.03
CA PRO A 283 7.35 12.98 -17.42
C PRO A 283 7.64 11.81 -18.38
N ASN A 284 8.52 10.90 -18.01
CA ASN A 284 8.84 9.68 -18.74
C ASN A 284 8.53 8.45 -17.89
N LEU A 285 8.20 7.33 -18.53
CA LEU A 285 8.04 6.06 -17.83
C LEU A 285 9.37 5.65 -17.19
N PRO A 286 9.36 5.24 -15.91
CA PRO A 286 10.57 4.80 -15.23
C PRO A 286 11.01 3.44 -15.79
N LYS A 287 12.30 3.30 -16.13
CA LYS A 287 12.86 2.04 -16.66
C LYS A 287 12.64 0.84 -15.73
N LEU A 288 12.68 1.09 -14.42
CA LEU A 288 12.45 0.12 -13.36
C LEU A 288 11.24 0.54 -12.55
N ASN A 289 10.42 -0.42 -12.14
CA ASN A 289 9.27 -0.19 -11.27
C ASN A 289 9.75 0.41 -9.93
N PRO A 290 9.37 1.66 -9.60
CA PRO A 290 9.80 2.32 -8.38
C PRO A 290 9.16 1.76 -7.12
N MET A 291 8.13 0.93 -7.24
CA MET A 291 7.53 0.19 -6.14
C MET A 291 8.03 -1.26 -6.16
N LYS A 292 8.31 -1.80 -4.99
CA LYS A 292 8.71 -3.21 -4.83
C LYS A 292 7.91 -3.86 -3.73
N LEU A 293 7.35 -5.02 -4.02
CA LEU A 293 6.66 -5.85 -3.05
C LEU A 293 7.69 -6.61 -2.21
N ILE A 294 7.64 -6.44 -0.88
CA ILE A 294 8.48 -7.13 0.10
C ILE A 294 7.59 -7.61 1.22
N GLU A 295 7.60 -8.92 1.49
CA GLU A 295 6.87 -9.52 2.61
C GLU A 295 5.40 -9.04 2.70
N GLU A 296 4.67 -9.08 1.57
CA GLU A 296 3.26 -8.65 1.48
C GLU A 296 3.04 -7.12 1.61
N CYS A 297 4.09 -6.30 1.48
CA CYS A 297 4.03 -4.83 1.61
C CYS A 297 4.71 -4.13 0.43
N PHE A 298 4.06 -3.12 -0.15
CA PHE A 298 4.74 -2.27 -1.13
C PHE A 298 5.60 -1.21 -0.44
N ILE A 299 6.85 -1.09 -0.90
CA ILE A 299 7.85 -0.14 -0.43
C ILE A 299 8.51 0.48 -1.66
N ARG A 300 8.93 1.75 -1.59
CA ARG A 300 9.70 2.35 -2.69
C ARG A 300 11.02 1.60 -2.88
N ARG A 301 11.33 1.17 -4.11
CA ARG A 301 12.53 0.39 -4.49
C ARG A 301 13.81 0.99 -3.93
N GLY A 302 13.97 2.32 -4.01
CA GLY A 302 15.15 3.02 -3.47
C GLY A 302 15.31 2.91 -1.95
N LEU A 303 14.22 2.72 -1.21
CA LEU A 303 14.21 2.59 0.24
C LEU A 303 14.36 1.14 0.72
N VAL A 304 14.24 0.16 -0.18
CA VAL A 304 14.35 -1.27 0.17
C VAL A 304 15.65 -1.64 0.89
N PRO A 305 16.85 -1.26 0.40
CA PRO A 305 18.09 -1.60 1.11
C PRO A 305 18.15 -0.96 2.50
N THR A 306 17.63 0.27 2.59
CA THR A 306 17.58 1.03 3.83
C THR A 306 16.62 0.44 4.85
N PHE A 307 15.48 -0.02 4.38
CA PHE A 307 14.52 -0.75 5.18
C PHE A 307 15.20 -2.00 5.76
N LYS A 308 15.76 -2.88 4.92
CA LYS A 308 16.45 -4.10 5.35
C LYS A 308 17.55 -3.84 6.38
N GLU A 309 18.43 -2.87 6.12
CA GLU A 309 19.52 -2.54 7.04
C GLU A 309 19.01 -2.08 8.41
N ILE A 310 18.00 -1.19 8.43
CA ILE A 310 17.43 -0.67 9.67
C ILE A 310 16.71 -1.78 10.44
N THR A 311 15.98 -2.64 9.74
CA THR A 311 15.21 -3.72 10.36
C THR A 311 16.12 -4.79 10.95
N GLU A 312 17.17 -5.19 10.24
CA GLU A 312 18.15 -6.18 10.72
C GLU A 312 18.93 -5.66 11.92
N LYS A 313 19.37 -4.39 11.90
CA LYS A 313 20.24 -3.86 12.96
C LYS A 313 19.51 -3.37 14.21
N LEU A 314 18.27 -2.88 14.07
CA LEU A 314 17.58 -2.22 15.18
C LEU A 314 16.35 -2.97 15.71
N GLU A 315 15.82 -3.94 14.95
CA GLU A 315 14.55 -4.70 15.14
C GLU A 315 13.28 -3.84 15.31
N ILE A 316 13.40 -2.70 16.00
CA ILE A 316 12.35 -1.92 16.63
C ILE A 316 12.70 -0.42 16.55
N VAL A 317 12.06 0.31 15.62
CA VAL A 317 12.36 1.72 15.32
C VAL A 317 11.08 2.58 15.28
N SER A 318 11.11 3.78 15.87
CA SER A 318 9.98 4.72 15.78
C SER A 318 9.93 5.38 14.40
N PRO A 319 8.75 5.74 13.86
CA PRO A 319 8.61 6.32 12.52
C PRO A 319 9.49 7.55 12.25
N LYS A 320 9.49 8.52 13.16
CA LYS A 320 10.34 9.72 13.08
C LYS A 320 11.83 9.42 13.05
N LYS A 321 12.24 8.31 13.65
CA LYS A 321 13.64 7.88 13.66
C LYS A 321 13.95 7.11 12.38
N PHE A 322 13.03 6.27 11.92
CA PHE A 322 13.14 5.58 10.65
C PHE A 322 13.31 6.59 9.51
N SER A 323 12.40 7.55 9.38
CA SER A 323 12.50 8.57 8.32
C SER A 323 13.80 9.38 8.38
N ARG A 324 14.25 9.76 9.58
CA ARG A 324 15.54 10.42 9.76
C ARG A 324 16.72 9.58 9.32
N LEU A 325 16.71 8.28 9.61
CA LEU A 325 17.76 7.36 9.16
C LEU A 325 17.67 7.13 7.65
N ALA A 326 16.46 7.02 7.11
CA ALA A 326 16.22 6.81 5.68
C ALA A 326 16.72 7.97 4.82
N LEU A 327 16.72 9.19 5.34
CA LEU A 327 17.24 10.39 4.69
C LEU A 327 18.78 10.54 4.79
N LEU A 328 19.47 9.71 5.58
CA LEU A 328 20.93 9.80 5.73
C LEU A 328 21.67 8.98 4.67
N PRO A 329 22.82 9.46 4.17
CA PRO A 329 23.73 8.65 3.35
C PRO A 329 24.17 7.38 4.08
N ASP A 330 24.41 6.31 3.33
CA ASP A 330 24.67 4.95 3.85
C ASP A 330 25.74 4.92 4.96
N TYR A 331 26.87 5.58 4.72
CA TYR A 331 27.95 5.69 5.70
C TYR A 331 27.50 6.38 7.00
N GLN A 332 26.78 7.50 6.90
CA GLN A 332 26.29 8.25 8.06
C GLN A 332 25.20 7.49 8.80
N ARG A 333 24.34 6.78 8.06
CA ARG A 333 23.27 5.93 8.60
C ARG A 333 23.86 4.78 9.41
N SER A 334 24.78 4.01 8.84
CA SER A 334 25.48 2.92 9.54
C SER A 334 26.14 3.39 10.83
N LYS A 335 26.91 4.49 10.79
CA LYS A 335 27.55 5.09 11.97
C LYS A 335 26.53 5.54 13.03
N THR A 336 25.40 6.12 12.60
CA THR A 336 24.33 6.57 13.51
C THR A 336 23.63 5.39 14.18
N ILE A 337 23.44 4.29 13.44
CA ILE A 337 22.87 3.04 13.96
C ILE A 337 23.81 2.43 15.00
N GLU A 338 25.11 2.33 14.70
CA GLU A 338 26.13 1.82 15.62
C GLU A 338 26.21 2.64 16.90
N ALA A 339 26.33 3.96 16.79
CA ALA A 339 26.36 4.87 17.95
C ALA A 339 25.10 4.73 18.83
N TYR A 340 23.94 4.46 18.21
CA TYR A 340 22.70 4.22 18.95
C TYR A 340 22.71 2.88 19.68
N ILE A 341 23.21 1.82 19.03
CA ILE A 341 23.35 0.49 19.64
C ILE A 341 24.30 0.58 20.83
N GLU A 342 25.45 1.23 20.66
CA GLU A 342 26.45 1.41 21.70
C GLU A 342 25.91 2.25 22.86
N GLY A 343 25.26 3.38 22.57
CA GLY A 343 24.60 4.19 23.59
C GLY A 343 23.47 3.45 24.33
N ARG A 344 22.83 2.44 23.70
CA ARG A 344 21.85 1.57 24.35
C ARG A 344 22.54 0.52 25.24
N LYS A 345 23.65 -0.08 24.79
CA LYS A 345 24.49 -0.99 25.59
C LYS A 345 25.06 -0.29 26.82
N GLU A 346 25.69 0.87 26.65
CA GLU A 346 26.20 1.69 27.75
C GLU A 346 25.12 2.05 28.77
N LYS A 347 23.92 2.45 28.30
CA LYS A 347 22.79 2.72 29.21
C LYS A 347 22.36 1.48 29.97
N LEU A 348 22.41 0.31 29.34
CA LEU A 348 22.08 -0.96 29.99
C LEU A 348 23.14 -1.30 31.06
N GLU A 349 24.42 -1.11 30.75
CA GLU A 349 25.52 -1.31 31.70
C GLU A 349 25.49 -0.32 32.86
N LYS A 350 25.26 0.96 32.58
CA LYS A 350 25.06 1.99 33.62
C LYS A 350 23.91 1.62 34.54
N ILE A 351 22.83 1.02 34.02
CA ILE A 351 21.72 0.52 34.85
C ILE A 351 22.11 -0.72 35.67
N LYS A 352 22.91 -1.64 35.10
CA LYS A 352 23.42 -2.81 35.82
C LYS A 352 24.37 -2.43 36.97
N LYS A 353 25.14 -1.35 36.81
CA LYS A 353 26.08 -0.82 37.81
C LYS A 353 25.43 -0.02 38.95
N ILE A 354 24.12 0.24 38.92
CA ILE A 354 23.41 0.89 40.03
C ILE A 354 23.26 -0.12 41.16
N VAL A 355 23.97 0.11 42.28
CA VAL A 355 23.94 -0.79 43.45
C VAL A 355 22.75 -0.49 44.37
N ASP A 356 22.26 0.76 44.41
CA ASP A 356 21.14 1.17 45.29
C ASP A 356 19.77 0.65 44.79
N PRO A 357 19.12 -0.28 45.54
CA PRO A 357 17.83 -0.85 45.16
C PRO A 357 16.70 0.18 45.08
N LYS A 358 16.75 1.29 45.85
CA LYS A 358 15.73 2.35 45.84
C LYS A 358 15.84 3.21 44.60
N ARG A 359 17.05 3.60 44.17
CA ARG A 359 17.30 4.27 42.88
C ARG A 359 16.92 3.39 41.69
N LEU A 360 17.23 2.10 41.75
CA LEU A 360 16.84 1.13 40.72
C LEU A 360 15.32 0.95 40.65
N LYS A 361 14.64 0.87 41.80
CA LYS A 361 13.16 0.92 41.89
C LYS A 361 12.61 2.23 41.35
N LYS A 362 13.22 3.38 41.66
CA LYS A 362 12.76 4.71 41.19
C LYS A 362 12.91 4.83 39.68
N ILE A 363 14.04 4.41 39.08
CA ILE A 363 14.25 4.39 37.62
C ILE A 363 13.35 3.37 36.94
N ARG A 364 13.21 2.16 37.51
CA ARG A 364 12.24 1.17 37.03
C ARG A 364 10.85 1.73 37.12
N MET A 365 10.47 2.45 38.19
CA MET A 365 9.17 3.10 38.38
C MET A 365 8.97 4.31 37.48
N THR A 366 9.97 5.15 37.17
CA THR A 366 9.85 6.22 36.15
C THR A 366 9.77 5.64 34.76
N LYS A 367 10.52 4.57 34.45
CA LYS A 367 10.32 3.78 33.22
C LYS A 367 8.96 3.09 33.23
N LYS A 368 8.46 2.61 34.37
CA LYS A 368 7.12 2.02 34.58
C LYS A 368 6.02 3.08 34.61
N LEU A 369 6.31 4.36 34.87
CA LEU A 369 5.39 5.49 34.91
C LEU A 369 5.34 6.20 33.55
N LYS A 370 6.48 6.34 32.86
CA LYS A 370 6.50 6.59 31.40
C LYS A 370 5.78 5.43 30.72
N ARG A 371 6.16 4.18 31.00
CA ARG A 371 5.42 3.01 30.54
C ARG A 371 4.00 2.93 31.11
N ARG A 372 3.57 3.46 32.27
CA ARG A 372 2.17 3.42 32.80
C ARG A 372 1.31 4.55 32.27
N LYS A 373 1.90 5.70 31.94
CA LYS A 373 1.33 6.65 30.97
C LYS A 373 1.16 5.99 29.59
N TYR A 374 1.83 4.85 29.37
CA TYR A 374 1.71 3.96 28.21
C TYR A 374 1.13 2.53 28.52
N LEU A 375 0.72 2.21 29.77
CA LEU A 375 0.38 0.82 30.27
C LEU A 375 -0.85 0.82 31.17
N ARG A 376 -1.40 1.98 31.60
CA ARG A 376 -2.83 2.04 31.97
C ARG A 376 -3.73 1.69 30.76
N GLU A 377 -3.12 1.56 29.58
CA GLU A 377 -3.67 1.09 28.32
C GLU A 377 -3.40 -0.40 28.04
N ALA A 378 -2.86 -1.18 29.00
CA ALA A 378 -2.36 -2.55 28.76
C ALA A 378 -2.68 -3.53 29.90
N SER A 379 -3.86 -3.43 30.51
CA SER A 379 -4.29 -4.35 31.58
C SER A 379 -5.54 -5.13 31.17
N ILE A 380 -5.47 -5.84 30.06
CA ILE A 380 -6.32 -7.01 29.80
C ILE A 380 -5.37 -8.11 29.28
N PRO A 381 -5.27 -9.26 29.95
CA PRO A 381 -4.36 -10.33 29.58
C PRO A 381 -4.87 -10.99 28.29
N ASN A 382 -4.10 -10.79 27.21
CA ASN A 382 -4.14 -11.36 25.84
C ASN A 382 -3.87 -10.32 24.73
N ALA A 383 -3.56 -9.07 25.07
CA ALA A 383 -3.18 -8.06 24.08
C ALA A 383 -1.66 -7.92 23.92
N ILE A 384 -1.16 -8.27 22.74
CA ILE A 384 0.20 -8.05 22.25
C ILE A 384 0.51 -6.54 22.30
N GLY A 385 1.25 -6.11 23.32
CA GLY A 385 1.50 -4.69 23.60
C GLY A 385 2.96 -4.31 23.41
N ASN A 386 3.37 -3.98 22.17
CA ASN A 386 4.62 -3.27 21.86
C ASN A 386 4.53 -2.52 20.51
N TYR A 387 3.53 -1.65 20.30
CA TYR A 387 3.39 -0.91 19.02
C TYR A 387 3.65 0.60 19.17
N ARG A 388 4.89 0.95 19.51
CA ARG A 388 5.44 2.33 19.35
C ARG A 388 6.62 2.39 18.39
N THR A 389 6.83 1.27 17.73
CA THR A 389 8.09 0.88 17.14
C THR A 389 7.77 -0.18 16.11
N PHE A 390 8.45 -0.11 14.98
CA PHE A 390 8.44 -1.11 13.93
C PHE A 390 8.60 -2.50 14.55
N LYS A 391 7.71 -3.45 14.23
CA LYS A 391 8.08 -4.86 14.27
C LYS A 391 8.32 -5.23 12.81
N PRO A 392 9.36 -6.02 12.49
CA PRO A 392 9.53 -6.55 11.15
C PRO A 392 8.24 -7.24 10.70
N ILE A 393 7.89 -6.96 9.45
CA ILE A 393 6.77 -7.59 8.77
C ILE A 393 7.05 -9.11 8.82
N GLY A 394 6.05 -9.91 9.20
CA GLY A 394 6.21 -11.35 9.42
C GLY A 394 6.44 -11.81 10.87
N ALA A 395 6.60 -10.92 11.86
CA ALA A 395 6.81 -11.33 13.26
C ALA A 395 5.58 -11.94 13.97
N GLU A 396 4.46 -12.14 13.29
CA GLU A 396 3.19 -12.66 13.87
C GLU A 396 2.82 -14.08 13.39
N ARG A 397 3.59 -14.71 12.48
CA ARG A 397 3.29 -16.08 11.99
C ARG A 397 4.13 -17.19 12.63
N ALA A 398 4.80 -16.92 13.75
CA ALA A 398 5.54 -17.93 14.52
C ALA A 398 5.02 -18.05 15.95
N THR A 399 3.80 -18.56 16.11
CA THR A 399 3.34 -19.33 17.28
C THR A 399 2.06 -20.09 16.93
#